data_AF-A0A533YWD2-F1
#
_entry.id   AF-A0A533YWD2-F1
#
_cell.length_a   1.000
_cell.length_b   1.000
_cell.length_c   1.000
_cell.angle_alpha   90.00
_cell.angle_beta   90.00
_cell.angle_gamma   90.00
#
_symmetry.space_group_name_H-M   'P 1'
#
loop_
_entity.id
_entity.type
_entity.pdbx_description
1 polymer ?
#
loop_
_entity_poly.entity_id
_entity_poly.type
_entity_poly.pdbx_seq_one_letter_code
_entity_poly.pdbx_strand_id
1 'polypeptide(L)'
;MKTRLIVLILLVGIALGVVGTIFGPDVAGPYLPEAFRGKKAETIDGEVVRKLREGDRLLLTVHTSQGSVLATFKKKVAEIDLLVQQGDTVTLGLSRYEPFVDEPAIERVRKQEPTSRPRAGTPQSSPGAEAPQEERAGQRGKVNE
;
A
#
# COMPACT_ATOMS: atom_id res chain seq x y z
N MET A 1 10.83 15.62 -59.56
CA MET A 1 11.25 14.49 -58.68
C MET A 1 11.78 14.96 -57.31
N LYS A 2 12.50 16.09 -57.20
CA LYS A 2 13.06 16.61 -55.92
C LYS A 2 12.02 16.94 -54.83
N THR A 3 10.84 17.46 -55.17
CA THR A 3 9.80 17.84 -54.20
C THR A 3 9.23 16.64 -53.43
N ARG A 4 9.11 15.47 -54.08
CA ARG A 4 8.64 14.24 -53.42
C ARG A 4 9.65 13.75 -52.38
N LEU A 5 10.95 13.90 -52.65
CA LEU A 5 12.01 13.54 -51.71
C LEU A 5 11.99 14.41 -50.45
N ILE A 6 11.79 15.73 -50.61
CA ILE A 6 11.70 16.67 -49.48
C ILE A 6 10.49 16.33 -48.59
N VAL A 7 9.33 16.06 -49.20
CA VAL A 7 8.12 15.67 -48.46
C VAL A 7 8.34 14.34 -47.72
N LEU A 8 9.04 13.39 -48.32
CA LEU A 8 9.32 12.10 -47.69
C LEU A 8 10.25 12.25 -46.48
N ILE A 9 11.31 13.08 -46.58
CA ILE A 9 12.19 13.39 -45.45
C ILE A 9 11.43 14.11 -44.33
N LEU A 10 10.54 15.06 -44.67
CA LEU A 10 9.70 15.75 -43.70
C LEU A 10 8.78 14.76 -42.96
N LEU A 11 8.12 13.85 -43.68
CA LEU A 11 7.24 12.84 -43.09
C LEU A 11 8.02 11.87 -42.19
N VAL A 12 9.22 11.47 -42.58
CA VAL A 12 10.10 10.65 -41.75
C VAL A 12 10.51 11.40 -40.48
N GLY A 13 10.86 12.68 -40.59
CA GLY A 13 11.18 13.53 -39.45
C GLY A 13 10.00 13.70 -38.49
N ILE A 14 8.79 13.92 -39.02
CA ILE A 14 7.56 13.99 -38.21
C ILE A 14 7.28 12.65 -37.54
N ALA A 15 7.39 11.54 -38.26
CA ALA A 15 7.18 10.21 -37.71
C ALA A 15 8.18 9.89 -36.58
N LEU A 16 9.46 10.20 -36.79
CA LEU A 16 10.50 10.08 -35.75
C LEU A 16 10.22 10.98 -34.55
N GLY A 17 9.77 12.22 -34.78
CA GLY A 17 9.37 13.14 -33.72
C GLY A 17 8.21 12.62 -32.89
N VAL A 18 7.17 12.10 -33.53
CA VAL A 18 5.97 11.55 -32.85
C VAL A 18 6.28 10.26 -32.10
N VAL A 19 7.09 9.36 -32.68
CA VAL A 19 7.53 8.14 -31.96
C VAL A 19 8.40 8.52 -30.76
N GLY A 20 9.29 9.49 -30.92
CA GLY A 20 10.14 10.00 -29.85
C GLY A 20 9.37 10.58 -28.66
N THR A 21 8.23 11.25 -28.89
CA THR A 21 7.43 11.80 -27.78
C THR A 21 6.62 10.74 -27.03
N ILE A 22 6.25 9.64 -27.68
CA ILE A 22 5.50 8.54 -27.06
C ILE A 22 6.43 7.62 -26.24
N PHE A 23 7.61 7.30 -26.76
CA PHE A 23 8.56 6.39 -26.11
C PHE A 23 9.65 7.09 -25.30
N GLY A 24 9.89 8.37 -25.55
CA GLY A 24 10.91 9.18 -24.87
C GLY A 24 10.80 9.26 -23.34
N PRO A 25 9.61 9.34 -22.71
CA PRO A 25 9.54 9.49 -21.26
C PRO A 25 10.06 8.27 -20.50
N ASP A 26 9.99 7.07 -21.08
CA ASP A 26 10.37 5.81 -20.43
C ASP A 26 11.90 5.57 -20.44
N VAL A 27 12.60 6.08 -21.46
CA VAL A 27 14.06 5.86 -21.64
C VAL A 27 14.93 7.08 -21.35
N ALA A 28 14.42 8.30 -21.55
CA ALA A 28 15.21 9.53 -21.44
C ALA A 28 14.93 10.34 -20.16
N GLY A 29 13.98 9.91 -19.32
CA GLY A 29 13.59 10.59 -18.08
C GLY A 29 14.76 11.10 -17.21
N PRO A 30 15.84 10.33 -16.97
CA PRO A 30 16.96 10.75 -16.13
C PRO A 30 17.89 11.80 -16.76
N TYR A 31 17.95 11.86 -18.10
CA TYR A 31 18.90 12.71 -18.84
C TYR A 31 18.27 14.00 -19.38
N LEU A 32 16.94 14.14 -19.25
CA LEU A 32 16.22 15.33 -19.69
C LEU A 32 16.31 16.46 -18.64
N PRO A 33 16.53 17.72 -19.08
CA PRO A 33 16.41 18.89 -18.22
C PRO A 33 15.01 18.97 -17.59
N GLU A 34 14.90 19.54 -16.39
CA GLU A 34 13.62 19.66 -15.65
C GLU A 34 12.48 20.28 -16.48
N ALA A 35 12.80 21.14 -17.46
CA ALA A 35 11.83 21.77 -18.35
C ALA A 35 11.16 20.82 -19.36
N PHE A 36 11.81 19.69 -19.68
CA PHE A 36 11.32 18.68 -20.62
C PHE A 36 10.96 17.35 -19.95
N ARG A 37 11.25 17.22 -18.66
CA ARG A 37 10.77 16.10 -17.84
C ARG A 37 9.25 16.28 -17.73
N GLY A 38 8.48 15.36 -18.31
CA GLY A 38 7.01 15.41 -18.29
C GLY A 38 6.48 15.76 -16.89
N LYS A 39 5.39 16.54 -16.83
CA LYS A 39 4.80 17.10 -15.61
C LYS A 39 4.99 16.12 -14.43
N LYS A 40 5.80 16.50 -13.43
CA LYS A 40 6.05 15.66 -12.26
C LYS A 40 4.71 15.21 -11.70
N ALA A 41 4.53 13.90 -11.58
CA ALA A 41 3.38 13.36 -10.89
C ALA A 41 3.35 13.95 -9.47
N GLU A 42 2.20 14.44 -9.05
CA GLU A 42 1.95 14.85 -7.68
C GLU A 42 1.91 13.59 -6.82
N THR A 43 2.90 13.45 -5.94
CA THR A 43 2.99 12.30 -5.05
C THR A 43 2.21 12.58 -3.78
N ILE A 44 1.27 11.68 -3.45
CA ILE A 44 0.51 11.74 -2.20
C ILE A 44 0.82 10.53 -1.33
N ASP A 45 0.94 10.77 -0.02
CA ASP A 45 1.05 9.73 0.98
C ASP A 45 -0.30 9.54 1.67
N GLY A 46 -0.70 8.28 1.87
CA GLY A 46 -1.92 7.97 2.61
C GLY A 46 -2.00 6.52 3.09
N GLU A 47 -2.86 6.30 4.07
CA GLU A 47 -3.10 4.97 4.65
C GLU A 47 -4.20 4.25 3.89
N VAL A 48 -4.02 2.96 3.60
CA VAL A 48 -5.03 2.12 2.97
C VAL A 48 -6.08 1.73 3.99
N VAL A 49 -7.16 2.50 4.05
CA VAL A 49 -8.27 2.27 4.98
C VAL A 49 -9.13 1.10 4.54
N ARG A 50 -9.22 0.83 3.23
CA ARG A 50 -9.99 -0.30 2.71
C ARG A 50 -9.38 -0.86 1.44
N LYS A 51 -9.37 -2.19 1.34
CA LYS A 51 -9.04 -2.94 0.13
C LYS A 51 -10.23 -3.79 -0.27
N LEU A 52 -10.68 -3.69 -1.52
CA LEU A 52 -11.77 -4.46 -2.07
C LEU A 52 -11.40 -4.98 -3.45
N ARG A 53 -11.49 -6.29 -3.66
CA ARG A 53 -11.35 -6.90 -4.97
C ARG A 53 -12.73 -7.20 -5.54
N GLU A 54 -13.03 -6.66 -6.71
CA GLU A 54 -14.31 -6.82 -7.38
C GLU A 54 -14.04 -7.42 -8.77
N GLY A 55 -14.20 -8.74 -8.90
CA GLY A 55 -13.91 -9.46 -10.13
C GLY A 55 -12.45 -9.28 -10.58
N ASP A 56 -12.26 -8.56 -11.68
CA ASP A 56 -10.99 -8.28 -12.34
C ASP A 56 -10.36 -6.93 -11.95
N ARG A 57 -10.96 -6.18 -11.02
CA ARG A 57 -10.43 -4.91 -10.50
C ARG A 57 -10.18 -4.93 -9.00
N LEU A 58 -9.24 -4.10 -8.57
CA LEU A 58 -8.88 -3.83 -7.18
C LEU A 58 -9.16 -2.36 -6.86
N LEU A 59 -9.89 -2.14 -5.79
CA LEU A 59 -10.29 -0.84 -5.28
C LEU A 59 -9.57 -0.63 -3.95
N LEU A 60 -8.77 0.43 -3.87
CA LEU A 60 -8.08 0.85 -2.65
C LEU A 60 -8.64 2.20 -2.21
N THR A 61 -9.21 2.26 -1.02
CA THR A 61 -9.56 3.53 -0.37
C THR A 61 -8.38 3.97 0.47
N VAL A 62 -7.76 5.07 0.07
CA VAL A 62 -6.56 5.64 0.68
C VAL A 62 -6.94 6.93 1.38
N HIS A 63 -6.66 7.03 2.67
CA HIS A 63 -6.88 8.25 3.44
C HIS A 63 -5.60 9.07 3.48
N THR A 64 -5.70 10.29 2.96
CA THR A 64 -4.59 11.24 2.81
C THR A 64 -4.85 12.49 3.66
N SER A 65 -3.87 13.37 3.78
CA SER A 65 -4.05 14.67 4.45
C SER A 65 -5.06 15.59 3.76
N GLN A 66 -5.32 15.38 2.46
CA GLN A 66 -6.26 16.16 1.64
C GLN A 66 -7.67 15.54 1.61
N GLY A 67 -7.85 14.35 2.17
CA GLY A 67 -9.10 13.59 2.13
C GLY A 67 -8.92 12.14 1.68
N SER A 68 -10.03 11.47 1.42
CA SER A 68 -10.03 10.07 0.96
C SER A 68 -10.01 10.00 -0.57
N VAL A 69 -9.14 9.14 -1.10
CA VAL A 69 -9.00 8.85 -2.52
C VAL A 69 -9.34 7.39 -2.77
N LEU A 70 -10.20 7.13 -3.76
CA LEU A 70 -10.47 5.79 -4.26
C LEU A 70 -9.60 5.53 -5.50
N ALA A 71 -8.59 4.68 -5.33
CA ALA A 71 -7.72 4.22 -6.39
C ALA A 71 -8.24 2.90 -6.98
N THR A 72 -8.49 2.90 -8.28
CA THR A 72 -8.98 1.71 -9.02
C THR A 72 -7.88 1.14 -9.90
N PHE A 73 -7.61 -0.16 -9.76
CA PHE A 73 -6.64 -0.90 -10.55
C PHE A 73 -7.33 -2.05 -11.28
N LYS A 74 -7.18 -2.10 -12.59
CA LYS A 74 -7.59 -3.15 -13.52
C LYS A 74 -6.38 -3.93 -14.04
N LYS A 75 -5.18 -3.34 -13.97
CA LYS A 75 -3.92 -4.03 -14.33
C LYS A 75 -3.17 -4.48 -13.08
N LYS A 76 -2.37 -5.54 -13.24
CA LYS A 76 -1.49 -6.08 -12.17
C LYS A 76 -2.23 -6.35 -10.85
N VAL A 77 -3.53 -6.65 -10.90
CA VAL A 77 -4.39 -6.76 -9.71
C VAL A 77 -3.85 -7.76 -8.70
N ALA A 78 -3.44 -8.95 -9.15
CA ALA A 78 -2.89 -9.96 -8.25
C ALA A 78 -1.58 -9.52 -7.57
N GLU A 79 -0.73 -8.79 -8.29
CA GLU A 79 0.54 -8.25 -7.76
C GLU A 79 0.27 -7.18 -6.70
N ILE A 80 -0.62 -6.23 -7.01
CA ILE A 80 -0.97 -5.13 -6.11
C ILE A 80 -1.71 -5.64 -4.87
N ASP A 81 -2.59 -6.63 -5.03
CA ASP A 81 -3.33 -7.25 -3.92
C ASP A 81 -2.39 -7.96 -2.91
N LEU A 82 -1.28 -8.53 -3.39
CA LEU A 82 -0.23 -9.09 -2.53
C LEU A 82 0.61 -8.00 -1.87
N LEU A 83 0.97 -6.97 -2.64
CA LEU A 83 1.85 -5.89 -2.20
C LEU A 83 1.18 -4.90 -1.24
N VAL A 84 -0.14 -4.76 -1.26
CA VAL A 84 -0.86 -3.77 -0.46
C VAL A 84 -1.88 -4.45 0.43
N GLN A 85 -1.79 -4.20 1.73
CA GLN A 85 -2.78 -4.62 2.72
C GLN A 85 -3.47 -3.40 3.35
N GLN A 86 -4.62 -3.65 3.97
CA GLN A 86 -5.29 -2.64 4.77
C GLN A 86 -4.39 -2.24 5.95
N GLY A 87 -4.30 -0.95 6.25
CA GLY A 87 -3.39 -0.37 7.25
C GLY A 87 -1.99 -0.04 6.73
N ASP A 88 -1.62 -0.46 5.52
CA ASP A 88 -0.36 -0.06 4.90
C ASP A 88 -0.40 1.43 4.51
N THR A 89 0.74 2.11 4.60
CA THR A 89 0.88 3.45 4.03
C THR A 89 1.36 3.33 2.59
N VAL A 90 0.60 3.87 1.64
CA VAL A 90 0.94 3.89 0.22
C VAL A 90 1.27 5.30 -0.23
N THR A 91 2.27 5.38 -1.11
CA THR A 91 2.64 6.59 -1.83
C THR A 91 2.16 6.44 -3.27
N LEU A 92 1.22 7.28 -3.68
CA LEU A 92 0.62 7.25 -5.02
C LEU A 92 1.12 8.44 -5.85
N GLY A 93 1.58 8.18 -7.06
CA GLY A 93 1.86 9.20 -8.07
C GLY A 93 0.60 9.50 -8.88
N LEU A 94 0.12 10.74 -8.79
CA LEU A 94 -1.07 11.24 -9.47
C LEU A 94 -0.70 12.29 -10.52
N SER A 95 -1.45 12.40 -11.62
CA SER A 95 -1.30 13.55 -12.52
C SER A 95 -1.87 14.85 -11.93
N ARG A 96 -2.84 14.70 -11.02
CA ARG A 96 -3.53 15.74 -10.26
C ARG A 96 -4.26 15.05 -9.10
N TYR A 97 -4.37 15.72 -7.95
CA TYR A 97 -5.24 15.25 -6.88
C TYR A 97 -6.73 15.22 -7.27
N GLU A 98 -7.34 14.03 -7.24
CA GLU A 98 -8.77 13.80 -7.46
C GLU A 98 -9.27 12.70 -6.49
N PRO A 99 -10.54 12.76 -6.02
CA PRO A 99 -11.08 11.75 -5.10
C PRO A 99 -11.24 10.35 -5.70
N PHE A 100 -11.33 10.25 -7.03
CA PHE A 100 -11.46 8.98 -7.76
C PHE A 100 -10.39 8.96 -8.84
N VAL A 101 -9.49 7.99 -8.77
CA VAL A 101 -8.36 7.88 -9.70
C VAL A 101 -8.28 6.48 -10.26
N ASP A 102 -8.08 6.39 -11.57
CA ASP A 102 -7.88 5.14 -12.29
C ASP A 102 -6.39 4.92 -12.54
N GLU A 103 -5.89 3.74 -12.18
CA GLU A 103 -4.52 3.29 -12.42
C GLU A 103 -3.43 4.26 -11.90
N PRO A 104 -3.52 4.79 -10.66
CA PRO A 104 -2.44 5.64 -10.15
C PRO A 104 -1.16 4.82 -9.98
N ALA A 105 0.00 5.44 -10.20
CA ALA A 105 1.26 4.74 -10.00
C ALA A 105 1.49 4.52 -8.49
N ILE A 106 1.76 3.28 -8.08
CA ILE A 106 2.21 3.01 -6.70
C ILE A 106 3.71 3.18 -6.67
N GLU A 107 4.19 4.29 -6.10
CA GLU A 107 5.61 4.59 -6.01
C GLU A 107 6.27 3.89 -4.83
N ARG A 108 5.52 3.69 -3.74
CA ARG A 108 6.05 3.13 -2.49
C ARG A 108 4.95 2.54 -1.61
N VAL A 109 5.28 1.47 -0.89
CA VAL A 109 4.41 0.89 0.14
C VAL A 109 5.22 0.72 1.43
N ARG A 110 4.75 1.30 2.54
CA ARG A 110 5.24 0.97 3.89
C ARG A 110 4.28 0.01 4.53
N LYS A 111 4.81 -1.12 4.98
CA LYS A 111 4.05 -2.08 5.78
C LYS A 111 3.78 -1.53 7.16
N GLN A 112 2.58 -1.77 7.66
CA GLN A 112 2.32 -1.57 9.07
C GLN A 112 3.29 -2.46 9.85
N GLU A 113 4.04 -1.88 10.79
CA GLU A 113 4.90 -2.68 11.66
C GLU A 113 4.03 -3.72 12.38
N PRO A 114 4.44 -5.01 12.40
CA PRO A 114 3.74 -6.00 13.19
C PRO A 114 3.78 -5.49 14.63
N THR A 115 2.63 -5.13 15.19
CA THR A 115 2.51 -4.95 16.64
C THR A 115 3.12 -6.20 17.26
N SER A 116 4.18 -6.00 18.03
CA SER A 116 4.91 -7.05 18.71
C SER A 116 3.89 -7.96 19.38
N ARG A 117 3.81 -9.20 18.89
CA ARG A 117 2.98 -10.26 19.46
C ARG A 117 3.15 -10.20 20.98
N PRO A 118 2.07 -10.14 21.79
CA PRO A 118 2.20 -10.18 23.24
C PRO A 118 3.10 -11.38 23.56
N ARG A 119 4.24 -11.10 24.21
CA ARG A 119 5.14 -12.15 24.70
C ARG A 119 4.26 -13.06 25.54
N ALA A 120 3.99 -14.27 25.03
CA ALA A 120 3.23 -15.28 25.76
C ALA A 120 3.81 -15.31 27.18
N GLY A 121 2.95 -15.03 28.15
CA GLY A 121 3.33 -14.94 29.55
C GLY A 121 4.18 -16.14 29.92
N THR A 122 5.26 -15.87 30.63
CA THR A 122 5.93 -16.80 31.52
C THR A 122 4.86 -17.67 32.20
N PRO A 123 4.97 -19.01 32.21
CA PRO A 123 4.07 -19.84 32.98
C PRO A 123 4.10 -19.37 34.43
N GLN A 124 2.97 -18.82 34.87
CA GLN A 124 2.72 -18.51 36.27
C GLN A 124 2.67 -19.85 37.00
N SER A 125 3.79 -20.25 37.63
CA SER A 125 3.81 -21.31 38.62
C SER A 125 3.00 -20.88 39.83
N SER A 126 1.69 -21.12 39.78
CA SER A 126 0.86 -21.21 40.98
C SER A 126 0.97 -22.64 41.52
N PRO A 127 1.50 -22.86 42.73
CA PRO A 127 1.44 -24.17 43.39
C PRO A 127 -0.02 -24.44 43.78
N GLY A 128 -0.71 -25.22 42.96
CA GLY A 128 -1.99 -25.82 43.30
C GLY A 128 -1.76 -27.07 44.15
N ALA A 129 -2.16 -26.96 45.41
CA ALA A 129 -2.89 -27.96 46.19
C ALA A 129 -2.59 -29.45 45.94
N GLU A 130 -1.86 -30.06 46.88
CA GLU A 130 -1.87 -31.50 47.12
C GLU A 130 -2.93 -31.84 48.20
N ALA A 131 -4.13 -32.21 47.73
CA ALA A 131 -5.07 -33.21 48.29
C ALA A 131 -5.60 -33.09 49.76
N PRO A 132 -6.52 -33.95 50.23
CA PRO A 132 -7.98 -33.77 50.17
C PRO A 132 -8.71 -33.79 51.55
N GLN A 133 -10.01 -33.42 51.51
CA GLN A 133 -10.97 -33.41 52.63
C GLN A 133 -11.06 -34.74 53.42
N GLU A 134 -11.14 -34.67 54.76
CA GLU A 134 -12.02 -35.58 55.51
C GLU A 134 -12.54 -34.94 56.81
N GLU A 135 -13.85 -34.90 56.89
CA GLU A 135 -14.72 -34.48 57.98
C GLU A 135 -14.60 -35.42 59.18
N ARG A 136 -14.28 -34.92 60.39
CA ARG A 136 -14.76 -35.56 61.63
C ARG A 136 -14.89 -34.60 62.80
N ALA A 137 -16.10 -34.63 63.35
CA ALA A 137 -16.59 -33.84 64.45
C ALA A 137 -15.92 -34.13 65.81
N GLY A 138 -16.03 -33.14 66.70
CA GLY A 138 -15.78 -33.25 68.14
C GLY A 138 -14.42 -32.68 68.56
N GLN A 139 -14.25 -32.01 69.69
CA GLN A 139 -15.14 -31.77 70.83
C GLN A 139 -14.37 -30.82 71.77
N ARG A 140 -15.10 -29.94 72.48
CA ARG A 140 -14.75 -29.37 73.80
C ARG A 140 -13.52 -28.45 73.95
N GLY A 141 -13.82 -27.15 74.06
CA GLY A 141 -13.73 -26.35 75.30
C GLY A 141 -12.50 -26.45 76.20
N LYS A 142 -11.89 -25.27 76.46
CA LYS A 142 -11.37 -24.67 77.72
C LYS A 142 -10.56 -23.43 77.30
N VAL A 143 -10.89 -22.18 77.63
CA VAL A 143 -10.96 -21.48 78.94
C VAL A 143 -9.68 -21.64 79.77
N ASN A 144 -8.95 -20.53 79.84
CA ASN A 144 -8.00 -20.03 80.84
C ASN A 144 -6.78 -20.91 81.22
N GLU A 145 -5.59 -20.31 81.15
CA GLU A 145 -4.88 -19.81 82.34
C GLU A 145 -3.97 -18.63 81.96
#